data_AF-A0A9Q8CDG3-F1
#
_entry.id   AF-A0A9Q8CDG3-F1
#
_cell.length_a   1.000
_cell.length_b   1.000
_cell.length_c   1.000
_cell.angle_alpha   90.00
_cell.angle_beta   90.00
_cell.angle_gamma   90.00
#
_symmetry.space_group_name_H-M   'P 1'
#
loop_
_entity.id
_entity.type
_entity.pdbx_description
1 polymer ?
#
loop_
_entity_poly.entity_id
_entity_poly.type
_entity_poly.pdbx_seq_one_letter_code
_entity_poly.pdbx_strand_id
1 'polypeptide(L)' 'MNATCERFNRTLREQFIEFNELLLFEDLNLFNQRMAEYLVLYNSKRPHKSLELMTPVDYILRESKNCNMWWTHTQC' A
#
# COMPACT_ATOMS: atom_id res chain seq x y z
N MET A 1 18.03 2.21 1.05
CA MET A 1 16.81 1.75 1.74
C MET A 1 15.75 2.83 1.66
N ASN A 2 14.50 2.46 1.38
CA ASN A 2 13.39 3.40 1.22
C ASN A 2 12.51 3.33 2.48
N ALA A 3 12.82 4.15 3.47
CA ALA A 3 12.19 4.15 4.79
C ALA A 3 10.66 4.31 4.71
N THR A 4 10.14 5.01 3.70
CA THR A 4 8.70 5.16 3.46
C THR A 4 8.07 3.84 3.03
N CYS A 5 8.69 3.09 2.12
CA CYS A 5 8.22 1.76 1.72
C CYS A 5 8.27 0.77 2.89
N GLU A 6 9.34 0.81 3.69
CA GLU A 6 9.47 -0.06 4.87
C GLU A 6 8.36 0.20 5.90
N ARG A 7 8.04 1.47 6.16
CA ARG A 7 6.94 1.84 7.06
C ARG A 7 5.57 1.36 6.56
N PHE A 8 5.33 1.48 5.26
CA PHE A 8 4.11 0.97 4.65
C PHE A 8 4.03 -0.55 4.77
N ASN A 9 5.11 -1.27 4.45
CA ASN A 9 5.15 -2.74 4.54
C ASN A 9 4.90 -3.23 5.96
N ARG A 10 5.42 -2.53 6.98
CA ARG A 10 5.12 -2.84 8.38
C ARG A 10 3.63 -2.68 8.68
N THR A 11 3.03 -1.57 8.23
CA THR A 11 1.60 -1.31 8.40
C THR A 11 0.74 -2.36 7.69
N LEU A 12 1.10 -2.74 6.47
CA LEU A 12 0.42 -3.79 5.71
C LEU A 12 0.47 -5.15 6.46
N ARG A 13 1.62 -5.48 7.04
CA ARG A 13 1.77 -6.70 7.84
C ARG A 13 0.86 -6.68 9.06
N GLU A 14 1.02 -5.66 9.91
CA GLU A 14 0.31 -5.50 11.19
C GLU A 14 -1.20 -5.34 11.00
N GLN A 15 -1.66 -4.73 9.91
CA GLN A 15 -3.09 -4.40 9.72
C GLN A 15 -3.86 -5.37 8.81
N PHE A 16 -3.17 -6.15 7.97
CA PHE A 16 -3.84 -7.03 7.01
C PHE A 16 -3.30 -8.46 7.06
N ILE A 17 -1.99 -8.64 6.89
CA ILE A 17 -1.39 -9.99 6.70
C ILE A 17 -1.56 -10.84 7.97
N GLU A 18 -1.26 -10.29 9.15
CA GLU A 18 -1.40 -11.03 10.42
C GLU A 18 -2.84 -11.48 10.69
N PHE A 19 -3.84 -10.72 10.24
CA PHE A 19 -5.25 -11.09 10.38
C PHE A 19 -5.74 -12.10 9.34
N ASN A 20 -5.07 -12.20 8.20
CA ASN A 20 -5.46 -13.06 7.08
C ASN A 20 -4.42 -14.17 6.84
N GLU A 21 -3.56 -14.45 7.82
CA GLU A 21 -2.43 -15.39 7.68
C GLU A 21 -2.92 -16.81 7.31
N LEU A 22 -4.05 -17.25 7.86
CA LEU A 22 -4.65 -18.55 7.50
C LEU A 22 -4.98 -18.65 6.01
N LEU A 23 -5.44 -17.56 5.39
CA LEU A 23 -5.78 -17.55 3.97
C LEU A 23 -4.56 -17.73 3.06
N LEU A 24 -3.34 -17.44 3.55
CA LEU A 24 -2.12 -17.72 2.78
C LEU A 24 -1.92 -19.23 2.56
N PHE A 25 -2.42 -20.07 3.47
CA PHE A 25 -2.28 -21.52 3.41
C PHE A 25 -3.53 -22.21 2.86
N GLU A 26 -4.71 -21.63 3.08
CA GLU A 26 -5.99 -22.23 2.69
C GLU A 26 -6.46 -21.81 1.29
N ASP A 27 -6.47 -20.51 0.99
CA ASP A 27 -6.96 -19.97 -0.27
C ASP A 27 -6.23 -18.67 -0.64
N LEU A 28 -5.14 -18.85 -1.39
CA LEU A 28 -4.31 -17.75 -1.86
C LEU A 28 -5.05 -16.80 -2.80
N ASN A 29 -6.06 -17.27 -3.54
CA ASN A 29 -6.82 -16.41 -4.43
C ASN A 29 -7.71 -15.46 -3.63
N LEU A 30 -8.37 -15.97 -2.60
CA LEU A 30 -9.17 -15.15 -1.68
C LEU A 30 -8.29 -14.18 -0.90
N PHE A 31 -7.10 -14.61 -0.47
CA PHE A 31 -6.11 -13.70 0.13
C PHE A 31 -5.77 -12.53 -0.79
N ASN A 32 -5.45 -12.81 -2.06
CA ASN A 32 -5.10 -11.79 -3.04
C ASN A 32 -6.27 -10.82 -3.32
N GLN A 33 -7.51 -11.33 -3.39
CA GLN A 33 -8.70 -10.49 -3.56
C GLN A 33 -8.89 -9.53 -2.38
N ARG A 34 -8.84 -10.04 -1.14
CA ARG A 34 -8.94 -9.21 0.06
C ARG A 34 -7.81 -8.21 0.18
N MET A 35 -6.60 -8.61 -0.22
CA MET A 35 -5.44 -7.73 -0.22
C MET A 35 -5.63 -6.57 -1.21
N ALA A 36 -6.15 -6.86 -2.41
CA ALA A 36 -6.47 -5.83 -3.39
C ALA A 36 -7.52 -4.84 -2.85
N GLU A 37 -8.59 -5.33 -2.22
CA GLU A 37 -9.62 -4.49 -1.59
C GLU A 37 -9.04 -3.60 -0.49
N TYR A 38 -8.20 -4.17 0.39
CA TYR A 38 -7.52 -3.42 1.43
C TYR A 38 -6.64 -2.30 0.85
N LEU A 39 -5.87 -2.58 -0.21
CA LEU A 39 -5.02 -1.59 -0.86
C LEU A 39 -5.83 -0.46 -1.51
N VAL A 40 -6.96 -0.78 -2.15
CA VAL A 40 -7.86 0.23 -2.72
C VAL A 40 -8.40 1.14 -1.62
N LEU A 41 -8.85 0.57 -0.50
CA LEU A 41 -9.34 1.33 0.66
C LEU A 41 -8.24 2.23 1.25
N TYR A 42 -7.05 1.67 1.49
CA TYR A 42 -5.92 2.38 2.07
C TYR A 42 -5.48 3.58 1.23
N ASN A 43 -5.45 3.40 -0.10
CA ASN A 43 -4.96 4.42 -1.03
C ASN A 43 -6.03 5.45 -1.43
N SER A 44 -7.31 5.08 -1.40
CA SER A 44 -8.38 5.92 -1.99
C SER A 44 -9.40 6.45 -0.98
N LYS A 45 -9.43 5.92 0.25
CA LYS A 45 -10.46 6.26 1.25
C LYS A 45 -9.89 6.61 2.61
N ARG A 46 -8.76 6.01 3.01
CA ARG A 46 -8.16 6.26 4.33
C ARG A 46 -7.43 7.60 4.35
N PRO A 47 -7.82 8.58 5.19
CA PRO A 47 -7.07 9.81 5.37
C PRO A 47 -5.80 9.55 6.21
N HIS A 48 -4.68 10.17 5.83
CA HIS A 48 -3.40 10.02 6.52
C HIS A 48 -2.99 11.33 7.19
N LYS A 49 -2.71 11.28 8.50
CA LYS A 49 -2.28 12.47 9.27
C LYS A 49 -1.01 13.13 8.72
N SER A 50 -0.08 12.32 8.20
CA SER A 50 1.15 12.83 7.57
C SER A 50 0.92 13.51 6.22
N LEU A 51 -0.26 13.35 5.62
CA LEU A 51 -0.65 13.96 4.34
C LEU A 51 -1.75 15.01 4.54
N GLU A 52 -1.77 15.72 5.67
CA GLU A 52 -2.80 16.74 5.95
C GLU A 52 -4.24 16.18 5.90
N LEU A 53 -4.42 14.91 6.30
CA LEU A 53 -5.68 14.16 6.21
C LEU A 53 -6.15 13.85 4.78
N MET A 54 -5.29 14.01 3.78
CA MET A 54 -5.55 13.53 2.42
C MET A 54 -5.35 12.01 2.31
N THR A 55 -5.97 11.41 1.29
CA THR A 55 -5.65 10.04 0.88
C THR A 55 -4.35 10.04 0.04
N PRO A 56 -3.65 8.90 -0.06
CA PRO A 56 -2.45 8.81 -0.90
C PRO A 56 -2.72 9.18 -2.36
N VAL A 57 -3.86 8.78 -2.91
CA VAL A 57 -4.26 9.15 -4.28
C VAL A 57 -4.47 10.66 -4.41
N ASP A 58 -5.20 11.28 -3.47
CA ASP A 58 -5.44 12.73 -3.51
C ASP A 58 -4.13 13.52 -3.42
N TYR A 59 -3.21 13.07 -2.58
CA TYR A 59 -1.88 13.69 -2.45
C TYR A 59 -1.08 13.61 -3.76
N ILE A 60 -1.10 12.46 -4.44
CA ILE A 60 -0.41 12.27 -5.73
C ILE A 60 -1.00 13.20 -6.79
N LEU A 61 -2.34 13.28 -6.87
CA LEU A 61 -3.05 14.16 -7.80
C LEU A 61 -2.73 15.63 -7.54
N ARG A 62 -2.71 16.07 -6.27
CA ARG A 62 -2.36 17.44 -5.89
C ARG A 62 -0.94 17.81 -6.27
N GLU A 63 0.02 16.93 -5.98
CA GLU A 63 1.45 17.22 -6.21
C GLU A 63 1.86 17.06 -7.67
N SER A 64 0.95 16.62 -8.55
CA SER A 64 1.25 16.30 -9.96
C SER A 64 2.47 15.38 -10.11
N LYS A 65 2.73 14.54 -9.09
CA LYS A 65 3.85 13.62 -9.07
C LYS A 65 3.53 12.47 -10.00
N ASN A 66 4.28 12.36 -11.09
CA ASN A 66 4.21 11.19 -11.94
C ASN A 66 4.66 9.97 -11.12
N CYS A 67 3.79 8.96 -11.02
CA CYS A 67 4.23 7.64 -10.59
C CYS A 67 5.20 7.12 -11.67
N ASN A 68 6.44 6.86 -11.28
CA ASN A 68 7.29 5.99 -12.06
C ASN A 68 6.70 4.59 -11.93
N MET A 69 5.79 4.28 -12.86
CA MET A 69 5.09 3.00 -12.96
C MET A 69 6.08 1.83 -13.13
N TRP A 70 7.30 2.14 -13.57
CA TRP A 70 8.39 1.21 -13.81
C TRP A 70 9.49 1.37 -12.77
N TRP A 71 10.17 0.26 -12.47
CA TRP A 71 11.35 0.27 -11.62
C TRP A 71 12.44 1.15 -12.24
N THR A 72 12.94 2.14 -11.50
CA THR A 72 14.08 2.94 -11.95
C THR A 72 15.30 2.04 -12.01
N HIS A 73 15.92 1.92 -13.18
CA HIS A 73 17.12 1.12 -13.37
C HIS A 73 18.23 1.64 -12.44
N THR A 74 18.52 0.90 -11.37
CA THR A 74 19.66 1.21 -10.50
C THR A 74 20.91 0.82 -11.28
N GLN A 75 21.75 1.78 -11.65
CA GLN A 75 23.10 1.44 -12.11
C GLN A 75 23.91 0.98 -10.90
N CYS A 76 24.49 -0.22 -11.01
CA CYS A 76 25.43 -0.77 -10.03
C CYS A 76 26.78 -0.07 -10.12
#